data_AF-A0A2D9CIA5-F1
#
_entry.id   AF-A0A2D9CIA5-F1
#
_cell.length_a   1.000
_cell.length_b   1.000
_cell.length_c   1.000
_cell.angle_alpha   90.00
_cell.angle_beta   90.00
_cell.angle_gamma   90.00
#
_symmetry.space_group_name_H-M   'P 1'
#
loop_
_entity.id
_entity.type
_entity.pdbx_description
1 polymer ?
#
loop_
_entity_poly.entity_id
_entity_poly.type
_entity_poly.pdbx_seq_one_letter_code
_entity_poly.pdbx_strand_id
1 'polypeptide(L)'
;MSVNVNTVYSRVLAILNKEQRGFLTPQEFNLFANQAQMDLFEQYFYDVNQFGRMHGNDTEYSDMLNILNEKIAAFATEATPSQTGGYFVLPSNFYRLGTVL
;
A
#
# COMPACT_ATOMS: atom_id res chain seq x y z
N MET A 1 -17.37 -0.67 1.18
CA MET A 1 -17.72 -1.34 -0.09
C MET A 1 -16.42 -1.88 -0.67
N SER A 2 -16.25 -3.20 -0.81
CA SER A 2 -15.02 -3.78 -1.36
C SER A 2 -15.04 -3.66 -2.89
N VAL A 3 -13.91 -3.30 -3.48
CA VAL A 3 -13.76 -3.26 -4.94
C VAL A 3 -13.56 -4.69 -5.44
N ASN A 4 -14.36 -5.12 -6.42
CA ASN A 4 -14.21 -6.44 -7.02
C ASN A 4 -13.01 -6.47 -7.99
N VAL A 5 -12.05 -7.36 -7.75
CA VAL A 5 -10.83 -7.52 -8.56
C VAL A 5 -11.16 -7.82 -10.03
N ASN A 6 -12.22 -8.58 -10.32
CA ASN A 6 -12.65 -8.85 -11.70
C ASN A 6 -13.10 -7.58 -12.42
N THR A 7 -13.69 -6.63 -11.70
CA THR A 7 -14.06 -5.32 -12.27
C THR A 7 -12.84 -4.46 -12.56
N VAL A 8 -11.78 -4.58 -11.77
CA VAL A 8 -10.50 -3.90 -12.06
C VAL A 8 -9.86 -4.51 -13.30
N TYR A 9 -9.76 -5.84 -13.37
CA TYR A 9 -9.21 -6.55 -14.52
C TYR A 9 -9.93 -6.21 -15.83
N SER A 10 -11.27 -6.21 -15.84
CA SER A 10 -12.04 -5.90 -17.05
C SER A 10 -11.84 -4.45 -17.52
N ARG A 11 -11.67 -3.49 -16.60
CA ARG A 11 -11.34 -2.11 -16.94
C ARG A 11 -9.94 -2.00 -17.55
N VAL A 12 -8.95 -2.70 -16.99
CA VAL A 12 -7.59 -2.73 -17.55
C VAL A 12 -7.60 -3.32 -18.95
N LEU A 13 -8.31 -4.43 -19.18
CA LEU A 13 -8.47 -5.00 -20.52
C LEU A 13 -9.13 -4.03 -21.50
N ALA A 14 -10.17 -3.30 -21.07
CA ALA A 14 -10.82 -2.30 -21.91
C ALA A 14 -9.87 -1.16 -22.32
N ILE A 15 -9.01 -0.71 -21.39
CA ILE A 15 -7.98 0.31 -21.67
C ILE A 15 -6.92 -0.23 -22.63
N LEU A 16 -6.39 -1.44 -22.40
CA LEU A 16 -5.39 -2.07 -23.27
C LEU A 16 -5.92 -2.25 -24.70
N ASN A 17 -7.18 -2.66 -24.84
CA ASN A 17 -7.84 -2.78 -26.15
C ASN A 17 -7.99 -1.41 -26.83
N LYS A 18 -8.38 -0.37 -26.09
CA LYS A 18 -8.50 1.00 -26.63
C LYS A 18 -7.15 1.53 -27.13
N GLU A 19 -6.07 1.20 -26.44
CA GLU A 19 -4.71 1.63 -26.80
C GLU A 19 -3.96 0.63 -27.72
N GLN A 20 -4.63 -0.43 -28.18
CA GLN A 20 -4.04 -1.48 -29.03
C GLN A 20 -2.76 -2.12 -28.44
N ARG A 21 -2.70 -2.27 -27.10
CA ARG A 21 -1.53 -2.80 -26.38
C ARG A 21 -1.49 -4.32 -26.22
N GLY A 22 -2.39 -5.03 -26.89
CA GLY A 22 -2.49 -6.49 -26.82
C GLY A 22 -3.37 -6.99 -25.67
N PHE A 23 -3.21 -8.29 -25.36
CA PHE A 23 -4.02 -9.01 -24.37
C PHE A 23 -3.22 -9.26 -23.09
N LEU A 24 -3.88 -9.13 -21.94
CA LEU A 24 -3.31 -9.42 -20.63
C LEU A 24 -4.01 -10.63 -20.03
N THR A 25 -3.29 -11.71 -19.74
CA THR A 25 -3.87 -12.90 -19.11
C THR A 25 -4.21 -12.63 -17.64
N PRO A 26 -5.13 -13.41 -17.02
CA PRO A 26 -5.42 -13.27 -15.59
C PRO A 26 -4.19 -13.51 -14.68
N GLN A 27 -3.31 -14.42 -15.08
CA GLN A 27 -2.09 -14.73 -14.32
C GLN A 27 -1.11 -13.56 -14.34
N GLU A 28 -0.87 -12.97 -15.52
CA GLU A 28 -0.05 -11.76 -15.66
C GLU A 28 -0.67 -10.58 -14.91
N PHE A 29 -1.99 -10.41 -15.00
CA PHE A 29 -2.69 -9.39 -14.24
C PHE A 29 -2.45 -9.52 -12.74
N ASN A 30 -2.57 -10.73 -12.17
CA ASN A 30 -2.33 -10.94 -10.75
C ASN A 30 -0.87 -10.62 -10.36
N LEU A 31 0.10 -10.95 -11.21
CA LEU A 31 1.50 -10.63 -10.97
C LEU A 31 1.73 -9.11 -10.95
N PHE A 32 1.23 -8.40 -11.96
CA PHE A 32 1.36 -6.95 -12.05
C PHE A 32 0.54 -6.21 -11.00
N ALA A 33 -0.61 -6.75 -10.60
CA ALA A 33 -1.44 -6.17 -9.54
C ALA A 33 -0.71 -6.22 -8.21
N ASN A 34 -0.01 -7.31 -7.89
CA ASN A 34 0.82 -7.39 -6.70
C ASN A 34 1.98 -6.37 -6.75
N GLN A 35 2.68 -6.27 -7.88
CA GLN A 35 3.74 -5.27 -8.04
C GLN A 35 3.20 -3.84 -7.86
N ALA A 36 2.10 -3.50 -8.54
CA ALA A 36 1.48 -2.18 -8.47
C ALA A 36 0.97 -1.86 -7.06
N GLN A 37 0.47 -2.85 -6.33
CA GLN A 37 0.06 -2.67 -4.94
C GLN A 37 1.26 -2.31 -4.05
N MET A 38 2.40 -3.00 -4.22
CA MET A 38 3.61 -2.70 -3.47
C MET A 38 4.17 -1.31 -3.83
N ASP A 39 4.19 -0.95 -5.12
CA ASP A 39 4.63 0.37 -5.56
C ASP A 39 3.76 1.50 -4.97
N LEU A 40 2.44 1.32 -4.95
CA LEU A 40 1.52 2.27 -4.30
C LEU A 40 1.74 2.36 -2.80
N PHE A 41 1.98 1.23 -2.14
CA PHE A 41 2.26 1.20 -0.71
C PHE A 41 3.57 1.93 -0.37
N GLU A 42 4.60 1.76 -1.19
CA GLU A 42 5.86 2.50 -1.06
C GLU A 42 5.68 4.00 -1.23
N GLN A 43 4.89 4.39 -2.24
CA GLN A 43 4.60 5.79 -2.51
C GLN A 43 3.97 6.49 -1.31
N TYR A 44 3.10 5.83 -0.55
CA TYR A 44 2.50 6.43 0.65
C TYR A 44 3.54 6.90 1.67
N PHE A 45 4.64 6.17 1.86
CA PHE A 45 5.69 6.59 2.78
C PHE A 45 6.49 7.79 2.27
N TYR A 46 6.72 7.87 0.95
CA TYR A 46 7.35 9.03 0.34
C TYR A 46 6.45 10.27 0.44
N ASP A 47 5.15 10.10 0.18
CA ASP A 47 4.17 11.18 0.27
C ASP A 47 4.02 11.68 1.71
N VAL A 48 4.00 10.78 2.71
CA VAL A 48 4.01 11.18 4.14
C VAL A 48 5.22 12.08 4.44
N ASN A 49 6.41 11.74 3.94
CA ASN A 49 7.58 12.59 4.12
C ASN A 49 7.43 13.95 3.43
N GLN A 50 6.79 13.98 2.25
CA GLN A 50 6.57 15.21 1.49
C GLN A 50 5.57 16.14 2.18
N PHE A 51 4.38 15.64 2.52
CA PHE A 51 3.32 16.42 3.15
C PHE A 51 3.64 16.79 4.59
N GLY A 52 4.44 15.98 5.30
CA GLY A 52 4.94 16.31 6.64
C GLY A 52 5.87 17.53 6.69
N ARG A 53 6.36 18.02 5.53
CA ARG A 53 7.16 19.27 5.44
C ARG A 53 6.31 20.51 5.24
N MET A 54 5.04 20.34 4.87
CA MET A 54 4.11 21.44 4.65
C MET A 54 3.37 21.75 5.95
N HIS A 55 2.86 22.99 6.07
CA HIS A 55 1.94 23.31 7.15
C HIS A 55 0.64 22.51 6.93
N GLY A 56 0.24 21.74 7.94
CA GLY A 56 -0.97 20.93 7.89
C GLY A 56 -2.23 21.77 7.77
N ASN A 57 -3.33 21.11 7.43
CA ASN A 57 -4.67 21.63 7.67
C ASN A 57 -5.37 20.63 8.61
N ASP A 58 -6.11 21.08 9.62
CA ASP A 58 -6.80 20.16 10.55
C ASP A 58 -8.18 19.75 10.02
N THR A 59 -8.31 19.69 8.69
CA THR A 59 -9.60 19.40 8.05
C THR A 59 -9.74 17.92 7.75
N GLU A 60 -10.83 17.31 8.21
CA GLU A 60 -11.06 15.86 8.18
C GLU A 60 -10.80 15.20 6.81
N TYR A 61 -11.25 15.83 5.71
CA TYR A 61 -11.17 15.24 4.37
C TYR A 61 -10.14 15.91 3.43
N SER A 62 -9.41 16.93 3.89
CA SER A 62 -8.39 17.61 3.07
C SER A 62 -7.00 17.62 3.70
N ASP A 63 -6.84 17.04 4.89
CA ASP A 63 -5.52 16.78 5.45
C ASP A 63 -4.91 15.56 4.77
N MET A 64 -4.01 15.82 3.84
CA MET A 64 -3.32 14.77 3.12
C MET A 64 -2.49 13.88 4.05
N LEU A 65 -1.90 14.45 5.11
CA LEU A 65 -1.10 13.68 6.05
C LEU A 65 -1.99 12.71 6.83
N ASN A 66 -3.15 13.17 7.31
CA ASN A 66 -4.11 12.29 7.99
C ASN A 66 -4.65 11.19 7.05
N ILE A 67 -5.05 11.55 5.82
CA ILE A 67 -5.55 10.58 4.83
C ILE A 67 -4.50 9.50 4.50
N LEU A 68 -3.23 9.87 4.38
CA LEU A 68 -2.15 8.92 4.13
C LEU A 68 -1.91 8.01 5.33
N ASN A 69 -1.94 8.56 6.55
CA ASN A 69 -1.81 7.76 7.77
C ASN A 69 -2.96 6.77 7.93
N GLU A 70 -4.20 7.16 7.65
CA GLU A 70 -5.36 6.26 7.67
C GLU A 70 -5.21 5.10 6.67
N LYS A 71 -4.70 5.38 5.47
CA LYS A 71 -4.42 4.34 4.46
C LYS A 71 -3.33 3.37 4.92
N ILE A 72 -2.27 3.88 5.56
CA ILE A 72 -1.17 3.04 6.08
C ILE A 72 -1.65 2.22 7.30
N ALA A 73 -2.49 2.80 8.16
CA ALA A 73 -2.96 2.18 9.39
C ALA A 73 -3.68 0.85 9.15
N ALA A 74 -4.38 0.69 8.02
CA ALA A 74 -5.02 -0.58 7.64
C ALA A 74 -4.03 -1.75 7.46
N PHE A 75 -2.74 -1.47 7.26
CA PHE A 75 -1.67 -2.46 7.10
C PHE A 75 -0.78 -2.58 8.35
N ALA A 76 -0.96 -1.71 9.35
CA ALA A 76 -0.17 -1.73 10.56
C ALA A 76 -0.61 -2.88 11.46
N THR A 77 0.36 -3.61 12.02
CA THR A 77 0.12 -4.67 13.00
C THR A 77 1.08 -4.51 14.17
N GLU A 78 0.59 -4.84 15.35
CA GLU A 78 1.38 -4.84 16.57
C GLU A 78 1.65 -6.29 16.99
N ALA A 79 2.88 -6.57 17.40
CA ALA A 79 3.27 -7.88 17.90
C ALA A 79 4.31 -7.72 19.01
N THR A 80 4.19 -8.55 20.04
CA THR A 80 5.21 -8.65 21.09
C THR A 80 6.35 -9.55 20.58
N PRO A 81 7.59 -9.03 20.44
CA PRO A 81 8.68 -9.82 19.91
C PRO A 81 9.13 -10.89 20.93
N SER A 82 9.43 -12.09 20.44
CA SER A 82 10.07 -13.13 21.26
C SER A 82 11.56 -12.87 21.34
N GLN A 83 12.16 -13.01 22.53
CA GLN A 83 13.60 -12.90 22.71
C GLN A 83 14.23 -14.29 22.69
N THR A 84 15.22 -14.49 21.81
CA THR A 84 16.06 -15.69 21.79
C THR A 84 17.50 -15.24 21.82
N GLY A 85 18.18 -15.44 22.96
CA GLY A 85 19.60 -15.14 23.13
C GLY A 85 20.00 -13.71 22.76
N GLY A 86 19.76 -12.74 23.63
CA GLY A 86 20.27 -11.37 23.47
C GLY A 86 19.69 -10.54 22.30
N TYR A 87 18.90 -11.12 21.40
CA TYR A 87 18.21 -10.43 20.31
C TYR A 87 16.71 -10.76 20.26
N PHE A 88 15.95 -9.85 19.63
CA PHE A 88 14.53 -10.02 19.36
C PHE A 88 14.34 -10.67 17.99
N VAL A 89 13.39 -11.61 17.90
CA VAL A 89 12.99 -12.26 16.66
C VAL A 89 11.93 -11.40 15.97
N LEU A 90 12.23 -10.94 14.76
CA LEU A 90 11.27 -10.20 13.95
C LEU A 90 10.27 -11.16 13.28
N PRO A 91 9.02 -10.74 13.03
CA PRO A 91 8.06 -11.53 12.25
C PRO A 91 8.60 -11.86 10.86
N SER A 92 8.14 -12.95 10.24
CA SER A 92 8.54 -13.31 8.87
C SER A 92 7.80 -12.52 7.79
N ASN A 93 6.65 -11.94 8.12
CA ASN A 93 5.77 -11.21 7.21
C ASN A 93 5.59 -9.75 7.65
N PHE A 94 6.70 -9.01 7.73
CA PHE A 94 6.66 -7.57 7.95
C PHE A 94 7.43 -6.86 6.85
N TYR A 95 6.93 -5.70 6.42
CA TYR A 95 7.57 -4.90 5.39
C TYR A 95 8.52 -3.85 5.97
N ARG A 96 8.10 -3.15 7.05
CA ARG A 96 8.88 -2.11 7.72
C ARG A 96 8.56 -2.07 9.21
N LEU A 97 9.57 -1.77 10.03
CA LEU A 97 9.42 -1.52 11.47
C LEU A 97 8.95 -0.07 11.69
N GLY A 98 7.85 0.11 12.43
CA GLY A 98 7.30 1.42 12.76
C GLY A 98 7.87 2.00 14.05
N THR A 99 7.29 1.61 15.18
CA THR A 99 7.66 2.08 16.52
C THR A 99 8.00 0.89 17.41
N VAL A 100 9.00 1.05 18.27
CA VAL A 100 9.30 0.11 19.36
C VAL A 100 9.01 0.85 20.66
N LEU A 101 8.12 0.27 21.48
CA LEU A 101 7.69 0.82 22.77
C LEU A 101 8.36 0.07 23.92
#